data_AF-A0A972C3C4-F1
#
_entry.id   AF-A0A972C3C4-F1
#
_cell.length_a   1.000
_cell.length_b   1.000
_cell.length_c   1.000
_cell.angle_alpha   90.00
_cell.angle_beta   90.00
_cell.angle_gamma   90.00
#
_symmetry.space_group_name_H-M   'P 1'
#
loop_
_entity.id
_entity.type
_entity.pdbx_description
1 polymer ?
#
loop_
_entity_poly.entity_id
_entity_poly.type
_entity_poly.pdbx_seq_one_letter_code
_entity_poly.pdbx_strand_id
1 'polypeptide(L)'
;MRELEHLISRAVLKAQTGQDGSRRLLTLTAELLDLQGIPALARPDKLVMPAHPPATEQPADEQTLREATDEFQVQLIRHTLARYDNNQSRAAQALGIDRGNFSRLIKRLGV
;
A
#
# COMPACT_ATOMS: atom_id res chain seq x y z
N MET A 1 22.91 22.80 -19.17
CA MET A 1 22.91 21.37 -19.53
C MET A 1 24.20 20.63 -19.20
N ARG A 2 25.40 21.23 -19.31
CA ARG A 2 26.70 20.54 -19.13
C ARG A 2 26.97 19.97 -17.73
N GLU A 3 26.31 20.51 -16.70
CA GLU A 3 26.59 20.14 -15.31
C GLU A 3 26.08 18.73 -14.95
N LEU A 4 24.92 18.34 -15.48
CA LEU A 4 24.37 16.99 -15.32
C LEU A 4 25.23 15.95 -16.06
N GLU A 5 25.69 16.29 -17.27
CA GLU A 5 26.55 15.43 -18.07
C GLU A 5 27.86 15.13 -17.32
N HIS A 6 28.52 16.16 -16.77
CA HIS A 6 29.74 16.00 -16.01
C HIS A 6 29.55 15.16 -14.73
N LEU A 7 28.43 15.34 -14.01
CA LEU A 7 28.11 14.55 -12.83
C LEU A 7 27.93 13.06 -13.17
N ILE A 8 27.20 12.76 -14.24
CA ILE A 8 27.00 11.37 -14.71
C ILE A 8 28.33 10.77 -15.14
N SER A 9 29.14 11.48 -15.94
CA SER A 9 30.45 10.97 -16.37
C SER A 9 31.38 10.66 -15.19
N ARG A 10 31.42 11.52 -14.17
CA ARG A 10 32.24 11.29 -12.97
C ARG A 10 31.73 10.11 -12.13
N ALA A 11 30.41 9.96 -11.99
CA ALA A 11 29.80 8.83 -11.31
C ALA A 11 30.09 7.50 -12.01
N VAL A 12 30.05 7.47 -13.35
CA VAL A 12 30.39 6.29 -14.18
C VAL A 12 31.85 5.88 -14.00
N LEU A 13 32.78 6.84 -13.93
CA LEU A 13 34.20 6.53 -13.70
C LEU A 13 34.42 5.92 -12.30
N LYS A 14 33.80 6.50 -11.27
CA LYS A 14 33.90 6.00 -9.89
C LYS A 14 33.26 4.61 -9.72
N ALA A 15 32.18 4.33 -10.44
CA ALA A 15 31.53 3.01 -10.44
C ALA A 15 32.41 1.93 -11.08
N GLN A 16 33.20 2.27 -12.11
CA GLN A 16 34.10 1.33 -12.79
C GLN A 16 35.35 1.01 -11.98
N THR A 17 35.89 1.95 -11.22
CA THR A 17 37.10 1.72 -10.40
C THR A 17 36.89 0.71 -9.27
N GLY A 18 35.64 0.44 -8.88
CA GLY A 18 35.29 -0.48 -7.79
C GLY A 18 34.77 -1.85 -8.24
N GLN A 19 34.69 -2.15 -9.54
CA GLN A 19 34.15 -3.43 -10.03
C GLN A 19 35.10 -4.10 -11.02
N ASP A 20 35.40 -5.36 -10.76
CA ASP A 20 36.22 -6.21 -11.64
C ASP A 20 35.50 -6.46 -12.98
N GLY A 21 35.86 -5.68 -13.99
CA GLY A 21 36.01 -5.99 -15.43
C GLY A 21 34.92 -6.71 -16.23
N SER A 22 33.85 -7.25 -15.64
CA SER A 22 32.98 -8.23 -16.32
C SER A 22 31.48 -7.89 -16.31
N ARG A 23 31.08 -6.79 -15.67
CA ARG A 23 29.65 -6.41 -15.63
C ARG A 23 29.26 -5.60 -16.87
N ARG A 24 28.38 -6.19 -17.69
CA ARG A 24 27.76 -5.54 -18.87
C ARG A 24 26.79 -4.41 -18.50
N LEU A 25 26.45 -4.27 -17.22
CA LEU A 25 25.55 -3.25 -16.69
C LEU A 25 26.19 -2.56 -15.49
N LEU A 26 26.21 -1.23 -15.52
CA LEU A 26 26.70 -0.37 -14.44
C LEU A 26 25.51 0.28 -13.73
N THR A 27 25.41 0.06 -12.42
CA THR A 27 24.40 0.71 -11.58
C THR A 27 25.02 1.91 -10.90
N LEU A 28 24.46 3.10 -11.11
CA LEU A 28 24.84 4.32 -10.42
C LEU A 28 23.92 4.54 -9.22
N THR A 29 24.49 4.60 -8.02
CA THR A 29 23.79 4.97 -6.78
C THR A 29 23.98 6.45 -6.49
N ALA A 30 23.09 7.05 -5.70
CA ALA A 30 23.16 8.47 -5.35
C ALA A 30 24.50 8.88 -4.71
N GLU A 31 25.15 7.96 -3.97
CA GLU A 31 26.47 8.14 -3.36
C GLU A 31 27.61 8.35 -4.38
N LEU A 32 27.42 7.85 -5.60
CA LEU A 32 28.38 8.02 -6.70
C LEU A 32 28.18 9.35 -7.44
N LEU A 33 27.00 9.96 -7.35
CA LEU A 33 26.68 11.20 -8.06
C LEU A 33 27.17 12.46 -7.34
N ASP A 34 27.83 12.35 -6.18
CA ASP A 34 28.45 13.47 -5.43
C ASP A 34 27.54 14.71 -5.35
N LEU A 35 26.26 14.44 -5.08
CA LEU A 35 25.20 15.46 -5.04
C LEU A 35 25.29 16.18 -3.69
N GLN A 36 26.13 17.21 -3.63
CA GLN A 36 26.29 18.04 -2.44
C GLN A 36 25.07 18.95 -2.25
N GLY A 37 24.53 18.99 -1.04
CA GLY A 37 23.42 19.89 -0.68
C GLY A 37 22.03 19.37 -1.00
N ILE A 38 21.88 18.15 -1.54
CA ILE A 38 20.60 17.46 -1.48
C ILE A 38 20.53 16.87 -0.07
N PRO A 39 19.63 17.33 0.82
CA PRO A 39 19.41 16.62 2.07
C PRO A 39 19.14 15.19 1.67
N ALA A 40 19.87 14.22 2.25
CA ALA A 40 19.62 12.81 2.00
C ALA A 40 18.12 12.62 2.18
N LEU A 41 17.37 12.55 1.07
CA LEU A 41 15.96 12.27 1.11
C LEU A 41 15.97 10.90 1.74
N ALA A 42 15.58 10.86 3.03
CA ALA A 42 15.49 9.65 3.80
C ALA A 42 14.93 8.62 2.83
N ARG A 43 15.73 7.56 2.60
CA ARG A 43 15.36 6.41 1.77
C ARG A 43 13.85 6.30 1.85
N PRO A 44 13.08 6.44 0.75
CA PRO A 44 11.64 6.51 0.85
C PRO A 44 11.20 5.18 1.44
N ASP A 45 11.04 5.19 2.76
CA ASP A 45 10.42 4.12 3.50
C ASP A 45 9.00 4.19 3.00
N LYS A 46 8.69 3.23 2.12
CA LYS A 46 7.41 2.98 1.47
C LYS A 46 6.59 4.23 1.19
N LEU A 47 6.55 4.64 -0.09
CA LEU A 47 5.53 5.51 -0.67
C LEU A 47 4.24 5.48 0.16
N VAL A 48 4.00 6.54 0.94
CA VAL A 48 2.77 6.70 1.70
C VAL A 48 1.67 6.95 0.66
N MET A 49 1.06 5.86 0.21
CA MET A 49 -0.31 5.87 -0.29
C MET A 49 -1.20 6.55 0.75
N PRO A 50 -2.27 7.26 0.34
CA PRO A 50 -3.21 7.85 1.28
C PRO A 50 -3.61 6.78 2.28
N ALA A 51 -3.34 7.05 3.56
CA ALA A 51 -3.43 6.11 4.64
C ALA A 51 -4.82 5.44 4.62
N HIS A 52 -4.86 4.18 4.19
CA HIS A 52 -5.81 3.27 4.79
C HIS A 52 -5.50 3.28 6.29
N PRO A 53 -6.52 3.35 7.18
CA PRO A 53 -6.29 3.12 8.60
C PRO A 53 -5.48 1.83 8.72
N PRO A 54 -4.51 1.75 9.65
CA PRO A 54 -3.70 0.56 9.80
C PRO A 54 -4.68 -0.61 9.92
N ALA A 55 -4.69 -1.47 8.89
CA ALA A 55 -5.19 -2.80 9.07
C ALA A 55 -4.30 -3.32 10.18
N THR A 56 -4.85 -3.41 11.39
CA THR A 56 -4.24 -4.13 12.48
C THR A 56 -3.80 -5.43 11.85
N GLU A 57 -2.50 -5.63 11.70
CA GLU A 57 -1.93 -6.93 11.39
C GLU A 57 -2.18 -7.75 12.66
N GLN A 58 -3.45 -8.13 12.86
CA GLN A 58 -3.82 -9.22 13.73
C GLN A 58 -3.01 -10.40 13.20
N PRO A 59 -2.26 -11.10 14.06
CA PRO A 59 -1.53 -12.28 13.63
C PRO A 59 -2.54 -13.21 12.95
N ALA A 60 -2.39 -13.37 11.64
CA ALA A 60 -3.29 -14.19 10.82
C ALA A 60 -3.22 -15.69 11.21
N ASP A 61 -2.29 -16.04 12.11
CA ASP A 61 -2.00 -17.41 12.51
C ASP A 61 -3.05 -18.02 13.46
N GLU A 62 -4.00 -17.24 13.99
CA GLU A 62 -5.02 -17.75 14.94
C GLU A 62 -6.48 -17.58 14.46
N GLN A 63 -6.75 -16.81 13.40
CA GLN A 63 -8.11 -16.51 12.97
C GLN A 63 -8.59 -17.52 11.92
N THR A 64 -9.73 -18.18 12.19
CA THR A 64 -10.35 -19.07 11.20
C THR A 64 -10.86 -18.26 10.00
N LEU A 65 -10.95 -18.89 8.83
CA LEU A 65 -11.54 -18.26 7.63
C LEU A 65 -12.94 -17.69 7.92
N ARG A 66 -13.70 -18.36 8.78
CA ARG A 66 -15.03 -17.91 9.19
C ARG A 66 -14.97 -16.58 9.95
N GLU A 67 -14.07 -16.45 10.91
CA GLU A 67 -13.92 -15.21 11.68
C GLU A 67 -13.41 -14.07 10.81
N ALA A 68 -12.43 -14.33 9.94
CA ALA A 68 -11.91 -13.34 9.00
C ALA A 68 -12.99 -12.85 8.03
N THR A 69 -13.84 -13.76 7.53
CA THR A 69 -14.95 -13.40 6.64
C THR A 69 -16.08 -12.69 7.39
N ASP A 70 -16.41 -13.07 8.62
CA ASP A 70 -17.42 -12.38 9.43
C ASP A 70 -16.98 -10.95 9.76
N GLU A 71 -15.72 -10.73 10.10
CA GLU A 71 -15.16 -9.40 10.35
C GLU A 71 -15.19 -8.51 9.10
N PHE A 72 -14.73 -9.05 7.95
CA PHE A 72 -14.83 -8.35 6.67
C PHE A 72 -16.28 -7.98 6.33
N GLN A 73 -17.22 -8.90 6.54
CA GLN A 73 -18.65 -8.65 6.30
C GLN A 73 -19.17 -7.52 7.21
N VAL A 74 -18.82 -7.52 8.50
CA VAL A 74 -19.19 -6.44 9.43
C VAL A 74 -18.70 -5.09 8.92
N GLN A 75 -17.43 -4.99 8.55
CA GLN A 75 -16.82 -3.75 8.05
C GLN A 75 -17.51 -3.27 6.76
N LEU A 76 -17.72 -4.17 5.81
CA LEU A 76 -18.37 -3.86 4.53
C LEU A 76 -19.82 -3.39 4.73
N ILE A 77 -20.59 -4.05 5.60
CA ILE A 77 -21.98 -3.69 5.90
C ILE A 77 -22.02 -2.30 6.56
N ARG A 78 -21.17 -2.03 7.55
CA ARG A 78 -21.11 -0.73 8.23
C ARG A 78 -20.77 0.40 7.26
N HIS A 79 -19.76 0.21 6.43
CA HIS A 79 -19.37 1.20 5.42
C HIS A 79 -20.52 1.47 4.43
N THR A 80 -21.20 0.41 3.99
CA THR A 80 -22.32 0.54 3.05
C THR A 80 -23.52 1.24 3.70
N LEU A 81 -23.86 0.90 4.95
CA LEU A 81 -24.92 1.59 5.69
C LEU A 81 -24.61 3.08 5.87
N ALA A 82 -23.38 3.43 6.23
CA ALA A 82 -22.96 4.83 6.35
C ALA A 82 -23.10 5.59 5.02
N ARG A 83 -22.74 4.95 3.89
CA ARG A 83 -22.85 5.55 2.55
C ARG A 83 -24.30 5.84 2.13
N TYR A 84 -25.27 5.10 2.64
CA TYR A 84 -26.68 5.22 2.29
C TYR A 84 -27.55 5.71 3.46
N ASP A 85 -26.98 6.52 4.38
CA ASP A 85 -27.72 7.14 5.50
C ASP A 85 -28.47 6.12 6.38
N ASN A 86 -27.84 4.99 6.66
CA ASN A 86 -28.42 3.84 7.38
C ASN A 86 -29.67 3.22 6.72
N ASN A 87 -29.92 3.50 5.43
CA ASN A 87 -31.01 2.88 4.69
C ASN A 87 -30.66 1.42 4.33
N GLN A 88 -31.14 0.49 5.16
CA GLN A 88 -30.92 -0.95 4.99
C GLN A 88 -31.38 -1.49 3.64
N SER A 89 -32.48 -0.98 3.09
CA SER A 89 -32.99 -1.44 1.79
C SER A 89 -32.03 -1.06 0.65
N ARG A 90 -31.52 0.18 0.66
CA ARG A 90 -30.54 0.63 -0.34
C ARG A 90 -29.18 -0.05 -0.15
N ALA A 91 -28.76 -0.28 1.10
CA ALA A 91 -27.54 -1.00 1.40
C ALA A 91 -27.61 -2.47 0.94
N ALA A 92 -28.72 -3.16 1.17
CA ALA A 92 -28.94 -4.52 0.69
C ALA A 92 -28.88 -4.60 -0.84
N GLN A 93 -29.56 -3.69 -1.54
CA GLN A 93 -29.51 -3.59 -3.00
C GLN A 93 -28.09 -3.30 -3.52
N ALA A 94 -27.35 -2.40 -2.87
CA ALA A 94 -25.99 -2.06 -3.24
C ALA A 94 -25.01 -3.23 -3.04
N LEU A 95 -25.26 -4.10 -2.05
CA LEU A 95 -24.50 -5.33 -1.82
C LEU A 95 -25.01 -6.52 -2.65
N GLY A 96 -26.09 -6.36 -3.41
CA GLY A 96 -26.67 -7.43 -4.22
C GLY A 96 -27.38 -8.52 -3.41
N ILE A 97 -27.81 -8.23 -2.18
CA ILE A 97 -28.47 -9.17 -1.27
C ILE A 97 -29.95 -8.80 -1.15
N ASP A 98 -30.85 -9.79 -1.08
CA ASP A 98 -32.24 -9.50 -0.76
C ASP A 98 -32.40 -8.97 0.67
N ARG A 99 -33.44 -8.18 0.89
CA ARG A 99 -33.69 -7.52 2.18
C ARG A 99 -33.86 -8.48 3.35
N GLY A 100 -34.46 -9.65 3.12
CA GLY A 100 -34.68 -10.68 4.14
C GLY A 100 -33.38 -11.32 4.60
N ASN A 101 -32.52 -11.71 3.65
CA ASN A 101 -31.20 -12.26 3.93
C ASN A 101 -30.27 -11.21 4.55
N PHE A 102 -30.32 -9.96 4.08
CA PHE A 102 -29.57 -8.86 4.68
C PHE A 102 -29.93 -8.64 6.15
N SER A 103 -31.23 -8.68 6.47
CA SER A 103 -31.71 -8.53 7.85
C SER A 103 -31.25 -9.68 8.76
N ARG A 104 -31.21 -10.92 8.25
CA ARG A 104 -30.67 -12.08 8.97
C ARG A 104 -29.16 -11.96 9.16
N LEU A 105 -28.46 -11.50 8.13
CA LEU A 105 -27.00 -11.32 8.13
C LEU A 105 -26.57 -10.30 9.19
N ILE A 106 -27.22 -9.13 9.23
CA ILE A 106 -26.96 -8.09 10.25
C ILE A 106 -27.14 -8.65 11.66
N LYS A 107 -28.26 -9.34 11.92
CA LYS A 107 -28.53 -9.95 13.22
C LYS A 107 -27.50 -11.02 13.60
N ARG A 108 -27.07 -11.84 12.64
CA ARG A 108 -26.03 -12.86 12.83
C ARG A 108 -24.68 -12.26 13.19
N LEU A 109 -24.34 -11.13 12.57
CA LEU A 109 -23.06 -10.45 12.71
C LEU A 109 -23.02 -9.41 13.83
N GLY A 110 -24.16 -9.10 14.47
CA GLY A 110 -24.24 -8.12 15.56
C GLY A 110 -23.99 -6.68 15.10
N VAL A 111 -24.38 -6.34 13.87
CA VAL A 111 -24.25 -4.99 13.28
C VAL A 111 -25.44 -4.12 13.60
#